data_AF-G6YGH9-F1
#
_entry.id   AF-G6YGH9-F1
#
_cell.length_a   1.000
_cell.length_b   1.000
_cell.length_c   1.000
_cell.angle_alpha   90.00
_cell.angle_beta   90.00
_cell.angle_gamma   90.00
#
_symmetry.space_group_name_H-M   'P 1'
#
loop_
_entity.id
_entity.type
_entity.pdbx_description
1 polymer ?
#
loop_
_entity_poly.entity_id
_entity_poly.type
_entity_poly.pdbx_seq_one_letter_code
_entity_poly.pdbx_strand_id
1 'polypeptide(L)'
;MTLLQERERQLNEKLQSTNEALRESQEGLSREYQRAETLLLNILPASIAERLKADEQIADSHAEVSVLFADIVGFTERARSVGAVTTLAILNYFFKAADLLSELYGCEKIKTIGDCV
;
A
#
# COMPACT_ATOMS: atom_id res chain seq x y z
N MET A 1 -42.05 34.95 -24.33
CA MET A 1 -41.32 35.04 -23.04
C MET A 1 -40.99 33.68 -22.41
N THR A 2 -41.50 32.55 -22.93
CA THR A 2 -41.28 31.20 -22.37
C THR A 2 -39.97 30.52 -22.78
N LEU A 3 -39.48 30.77 -24.00
CA LEU A 3 -38.33 30.04 -24.57
C LEU A 3 -36.97 30.32 -23.86
N LEU A 4 -36.82 31.53 -23.29
CA LEU A 4 -35.64 31.89 -22.49
C LEU A 4 -35.66 31.23 -21.10
N GLN A 5 -36.82 31.18 -20.46
CA GLN A 5 -37.00 30.52 -19.15
C GLN A 5 -36.79 29.01 -19.25
N GLU A 6 -37.27 28.39 -20.34
CA GLU A 6 -37.04 26.97 -20.62
C GLU A 6 -35.55 26.66 -20.77
N ARG A 7 -34.80 27.51 -21.50
CA ARG A 7 -33.36 27.35 -21.72
C ARG A 7 -32.56 27.55 -20.43
N GLU A 8 -32.94 28.51 -19.60
CA GLU A 8 -32.30 28.75 -18.30
C GLU A 8 -32.51 27.59 -17.33
N ARG A 9 -33.73 27.04 -17.28
CA ARG A 9 -34.04 25.83 -16.52
C ARG A 9 -33.21 24.63 -16.99
N GLN A 10 -33.16 24.39 -18.30
CA GLN A 10 -32.34 23.30 -18.87
C GLN A 10 -30.86 23.46 -18.56
N LEU A 11 -30.33 24.69 -18.61
CA LEU A 11 -28.94 24.97 -18.24
C LEU A 11 -28.66 24.67 -16.77
N ASN A 12 -29.57 25.07 -15.87
CA ASN A 12 -29.43 24.80 -14.44
C ASN A 12 -29.52 23.30 -14.11
N GLU A 13 -30.45 22.57 -14.73
CA GLU A 13 -30.55 21.11 -14.62
C GLU A 13 -29.27 20.42 -15.13
N LYS A 14 -28.75 20.86 -16.28
CA LYS A 14 -27.49 20.35 -16.86
C LYS A 14 -26.30 20.64 -15.95
N LEU A 15 -26.22 21.84 -15.39
CA LEU A 15 -25.16 22.25 -14.45
C LEU A 15 -25.21 21.42 -13.16
N GLN A 16 -26.40 21.20 -12.60
CA GLN A 16 -26.58 20.34 -11.42
C GLN A 16 -26.12 18.92 -11.70
N SER A 17 -26.60 18.31 -12.79
CA SER A 17 -26.20 16.95 -13.18
C SER A 17 -24.69 16.83 -13.43
N THR A 18 -24.08 17.85 -14.06
CA THR A 18 -22.62 17.85 -14.30
C THR A 18 -21.84 17.99 -12.99
N ASN A 19 -22.31 18.83 -12.06
CA ASN A 19 -21.69 18.98 -10.74
C ASN A 19 -21.81 17.71 -9.89
N GLU A 20 -22.96 17.02 -9.95
CA GLU A 20 -23.15 15.73 -9.27
C GLU A 20 -22.21 14.66 -9.84
N ALA A 21 -22.18 14.50 -11.16
CA ALA A 21 -21.26 13.57 -11.82
C ALA A 21 -19.79 13.90 -11.53
N LEU A 22 -19.43 15.19 -11.47
CA LEU A 22 -18.08 15.62 -11.11
C LEU A 22 -17.73 15.26 -9.67
N ARG A 23 -18.66 15.46 -8.72
CA ARG A 23 -18.46 15.07 -7.32
C ARG A 23 -18.26 13.56 -7.18
N GLU A 24 -19.11 12.76 -7.81
CA GLU A 24 -18.98 11.30 -7.80
C GLU A 24 -17.63 10.85 -8.37
N SER A 25 -17.18 11.47 -9.48
CA SER A 25 -15.87 11.20 -10.06
C SER A 25 -14.72 11.59 -9.13
N GLN A 26 -14.81 12.72 -8.44
CA GLN A 26 -13.80 13.17 -7.47
C GLN A 26 -13.72 12.23 -6.26
N GLU A 27 -14.87 11.77 -5.76
CA GLU A 27 -14.91 10.79 -4.67
C GLU A 27 -14.28 9.45 -5.09
N GLY A 28 -14.59 8.97 -6.30
CA GLY A 28 -13.98 7.78 -6.85
C GLY A 28 -12.46 7.91 -6.98
N LEU A 29 -11.98 9.03 -7.52
CA LEU A 29 -10.55 9.31 -7.67
C LEU A 29 -9.85 9.37 -6.31
N SER A 30 -10.46 10.02 -5.31
CA SER A 30 -9.92 10.13 -3.96
C SER A 30 -9.76 8.75 -3.29
N ARG A 31 -10.75 7.86 -3.45
CA ARG A 31 -10.66 6.49 -2.91
C ARG A 31 -9.54 5.69 -3.55
N GLU A 32 -9.42 5.73 -4.87
CA GLU A 32 -8.35 5.02 -5.58
C GLU A 32 -6.97 5.61 -5.22
N TYR A 33 -6.88 6.93 -5.07
CA TYR A 33 -5.66 7.60 -4.62
C TYR A 33 -5.23 7.13 -3.22
N GLN A 34 -6.15 7.13 -2.24
CA GLN A 34 -5.86 6.66 -0.88
C GLN A 34 -5.46 5.18 -0.84
N ARG A 35 -6.10 4.35 -1.68
CA ARG A 35 -5.75 2.94 -1.79
C ARG A 35 -4.34 2.76 -2.36
N ALA A 36 -3.99 3.53 -3.39
CA ALA A 36 -2.65 3.52 -3.97
C ALA A 36 -1.58 3.98 -2.96
N GLU A 37 -1.84 5.07 -2.23
CA GLU A 37 -0.98 5.56 -1.15
C GLU A 37 -0.71 4.51 -0.07
N THR A 38 -1.78 3.89 0.43
CA THR A 38 -1.68 2.84 1.46
C THR A 38 -0.85 1.66 0.97
N LEU A 39 -1.05 1.22 -0.27
CA LEU A 39 -0.30 0.12 -0.85
C LEU A 39 1.17 0.47 -1.06
N LEU A 40 1.47 1.69 -1.48
CA LEU A 40 2.85 2.14 -1.70
C LEU A 40 3.64 2.15 -0.39
N LEU A 41 3.05 2.69 0.68
CA LEU A 41 3.66 2.74 2.00
C LEU A 41 3.78 1.38 2.69
N ASN A 42 2.97 0.39 2.29
CA ASN A 42 3.11 -0.98 2.74
C ASN A 42 4.30 -1.72 2.09
N ILE A 43 4.89 -1.15 1.02
CA ILE A 43 5.96 -1.79 0.24
C ILE A 43 7.29 -1.05 0.40
N LEU A 44 7.26 0.27 0.53
CA LEU A 44 8.45 1.12 0.58
C LEU A 44 8.46 2.00 1.83
N PRO A 45 9.65 2.30 2.38
CA PRO A 45 9.79 3.33 3.40
C PRO A 45 9.21 4.66 2.91
N ALA A 46 8.59 5.43 3.83
CA ALA A 46 7.92 6.69 3.48
C ALA A 46 8.84 7.67 2.71
N SER A 47 10.11 7.77 3.11
CA SER A 47 11.09 8.64 2.43
C SER A 47 11.35 8.23 0.97
N ILE A 48 11.38 6.93 0.69
CA ILE A 48 11.59 6.38 -0.65
C ILE A 48 10.31 6.52 -1.48
N ALA A 49 9.14 6.32 -0.87
CA ALA A 49 7.85 6.50 -1.52
C ALA A 49 7.66 7.93 -2.04
N GLU A 50 7.98 8.95 -1.23
CA GLU A 50 7.88 10.36 -1.63
C GLU A 50 8.82 10.71 -2.78
N ARG A 51 10.08 10.25 -2.73
CA ARG A 51 11.05 10.47 -3.82
C ARG A 51 10.64 9.76 -5.11
N LEU A 52 10.05 8.58 -5.00
CA LEU A 52 9.54 7.84 -6.15
C LEU A 52 8.35 8.57 -6.81
N LYS A 53 7.44 9.16 -6.02
CA LYS A 53 6.35 10.00 -6.56
C LYS A 53 6.86 11.25 -7.28
N ALA A 54 8.02 11.74 -6.88
CA ALA A 54 8.70 12.87 -7.52
C ALA A 54 9.49 12.47 -8.80
N ASP A 55 9.41 11.21 -9.23
CA ASP A 55 10.15 10.65 -10.38
C ASP A 55 11.68 10.80 -10.21
N GLU A 56 12.16 10.76 -8.96
CA GLU A 56 13.58 10.83 -8.64
C GLU A 56 14.26 9.48 -8.90
N GLN A 57 15.48 9.50 -9.43
CA GLN A 57 16.34 8.32 -9.47
C GLN A 57 16.90 8.04 -8.06
N ILE A 58 16.48 6.93 -7.45
CA ILE A 58 16.85 6.56 -6.08
C ILE A 58 17.99 5.53 -6.10
N ALA A 59 19.17 5.93 -5.62
CA ALA A 59 20.35 5.08 -5.49
C ALA A 59 21.24 5.57 -4.35
N ASP A 60 20.78 5.36 -3.11
CA ASP A 60 21.48 5.85 -1.93
C ASP A 60 22.64 4.92 -1.53
N SER A 61 23.70 5.53 -1.00
CA SER A 61 24.85 4.80 -0.43
C SER A 61 24.91 5.05 1.08
N HIS A 62 25.07 3.98 1.84
CA HIS A 62 25.19 4.01 3.29
C HIS A 62 26.56 3.52 3.71
N ALA A 63 27.33 4.36 4.42
CA ALA A 63 28.69 4.04 4.83
C ALA A 63 28.76 2.95 5.91
N GLU A 64 27.76 2.89 6.79
CA GLU A 64 27.67 1.92 7.88
C GLU A 64 26.27 1.32 7.93
N VAL A 65 26.17 0.02 7.72
CA VAL A 65 24.91 -0.73 7.77
C VAL A 65 25.13 -2.05 8.50
N SER A 66 24.12 -2.47 9.27
CA SER A 66 24.01 -3.82 9.82
C SER A 66 22.85 -4.53 9.12
N VAL A 67 23.07 -5.76 8.69
CA VAL A 67 22.04 -6.58 8.05
C VAL A 67 21.83 -7.84 8.88
N LEU A 68 20.58 -8.11 9.23
CA LEU A 68 20.16 -9.34 9.91
C LEU A 68 19.54 -10.28 8.86
N PHE A 69 19.93 -11.54 8.90
CA PHE A 69 19.26 -12.62 8.18
C PHE A 69 18.73 -13.62 9.21
N ALA A 70 17.46 -14.00 9.08
CA ALA A 70 16.82 -15.00 9.92
C ALA A 70 16.05 -16.00 9.06
N ASP A 71 16.16 -17.29 9.39
CA ASP A 71 15.46 -18.37 8.69
C ASP A 71 14.89 -19.38 9.69
N ILE A 72 13.75 -19.98 9.35
CA ILE A 72 13.10 -20.98 10.19
C ILE A 72 13.70 -22.36 9.88
N VAL A 73 14.58 -22.83 10.77
CA VAL A 73 15.22 -24.15 10.64
C VAL A 73 14.19 -25.26 10.42
N GLY A 74 14.38 -26.03 9.34
CA GLY A 74 13.55 -27.19 9.02
C GLY A 74 12.13 -26.85 8.51
N PHE A 75 11.86 -25.59 8.18
CA PHE A 75 10.52 -25.16 7.76
C PHE A 75 10.03 -25.87 6.51
N THR A 76 10.87 -26.06 5.49
CA THR A 76 10.48 -26.74 4.24
C THR A 76 9.92 -28.16 4.49
N GLU A 77 10.56 -28.93 5.36
CA GLU A 77 10.08 -30.28 5.71
C GLU A 77 8.80 -30.22 6.54
N ARG A 78 8.74 -29.29 7.49
CA ARG A 78 7.58 -29.10 8.36
C ARG A 78 6.35 -28.65 7.57
N ALA A 79 6.52 -27.74 6.62
CA ALA A 79 5.45 -27.24 5.76
C ALA A 79 4.81 -28.35 4.91
N ARG A 80 5.59 -29.36 4.51
CA ARG A 80 5.09 -30.53 3.78
C ARG A 80 4.22 -31.44 4.64
N SER A 81 4.43 -31.49 5.96
CA SER A 81 3.73 -32.42 6.85
C SER A 81 2.50 -31.82 7.55
N VAL A 82 2.51 -30.51 7.89
CA VAL A 82 1.44 -29.88 8.69
C VAL A 82 0.29 -29.28 7.89
N GLY A 83 0.40 -29.25 6.56
CA GLY A 83 -0.60 -28.69 5.64
C GLY A 83 -0.61 -27.17 5.55
N ALA A 84 -1.26 -26.64 4.51
CA ALA A 84 -1.18 -25.22 4.13
C ALA A 84 -1.72 -24.26 5.20
N VAL A 85 -2.84 -24.60 5.84
CA VAL A 85 -3.48 -23.74 6.86
C VAL A 85 -2.55 -23.54 8.07
N THR A 86 -1.99 -24.64 8.59
CA THR A 86 -1.07 -24.61 9.72
C THR A 86 0.24 -23.91 9.37
N THR A 87 0.76 -24.16 8.17
CA THR A 87 1.97 -23.51 7.65
C THR A 87 1.79 -21.99 7.60
N LEU A 88 0.66 -21.52 7.07
CA LEU A 88 0.34 -20.10 7.01
C LEU A 88 0.19 -19.48 8.40
N ALA A 89 -0.43 -20.20 9.35
CA ALA A 89 -0.55 -19.73 10.73
C ALA A 89 0.83 -19.55 11.41
N ILE A 90 1.76 -20.46 11.17
CA ILE A 90 3.15 -20.38 11.67
C ILE A 90 3.86 -19.14 11.09
N LEU A 91 3.80 -18.96 9.77
CA LEU A 91 4.43 -17.81 9.12
C LEU A 91 3.83 -16.50 9.63
N ASN A 92 2.50 -16.40 9.69
CA ASN A 92 1.82 -15.21 10.19
C ASN A 92 2.22 -14.86 11.62
N TYR A 93 2.41 -15.86 12.49
CA TYR A 93 2.89 -15.61 13.86
C TYR A 93 4.32 -15.07 13.86
N PHE A 94 5.22 -15.72 13.12
CA PHE A 94 6.63 -15.32 13.06
C PHE A 94 6.81 -13.92 12.47
N PHE A 95 6.17 -13.63 11.34
CA PHE A 95 6.26 -12.31 10.69
C PHE A 95 5.67 -11.20 11.54
N LYS A 96 4.55 -11.43 12.23
CA LYS A 96 4.00 -10.43 13.16
C LYS A 96 4.97 -10.11 14.31
N ALA A 97 5.65 -11.12 14.83
CA ALA A 97 6.65 -10.91 15.88
C ALA A 97 7.87 -10.15 15.33
N ALA A 98 8.33 -10.49 14.12
CA ALA A 98 9.43 -9.79 13.45
C ALA A 98 9.06 -8.32 13.15
N ASP A 99 7.83 -8.05 12.69
CA ASP A 99 7.34 -6.71 12.42
C ASP A 99 7.34 -5.86 13.70
N LEU A 100 6.80 -6.40 14.80
CA LEU A 100 6.80 -5.72 16.10
C LEU A 100 8.21 -5.41 16.61
N LEU A 101 9.15 -6.35 16.47
CA LEU A 101 10.54 -6.16 16.88
C LEU A 101 11.23 -5.12 16.00
N SER A 102 10.97 -5.15 14.69
CA SER A 102 11.55 -4.18 13.74
C SER A 102 11.10 -2.75 14.08
N GLU A 103 9.81 -2.56 14.37
CA GLU A 103 9.29 -1.28 14.85
C GLU A 103 9.92 -0.87 16.19
N LEU A 104 10.03 -1.79 17.14
CA LEU A 104 10.58 -1.52 18.47
C LEU A 104 12.04 -1.08 18.43
N TYR A 105 12.85 -1.68 17.56
CA TYR A 105 14.28 -1.40 17.43
C TYR A 105 14.60 -0.41 16.30
N GLY A 106 13.59 0.14 15.62
CA GLY A 106 13.80 1.07 14.50
C GLY A 106 14.54 0.44 13.31
N CYS A 107 14.38 -0.87 13.10
CA CYS A 107 14.94 -1.59 11.97
C CYS A 107 13.98 -1.52 10.77
N GLU A 108 14.54 -1.36 9.58
CA GLU A 108 13.78 -1.39 8.33
C GLU A 108 13.75 -2.81 7.75
N LYS A 109 12.56 -3.29 7.37
CA LYS A 109 12.39 -4.61 6.76
C LYS A 109 12.47 -4.49 5.23
N ILE A 110 13.48 -5.10 4.61
CA ILE A 110 13.78 -4.88 3.19
C ILE A 110 12.95 -5.76 2.23
N LYS A 111 12.84 -7.07 2.49
CA LYS A 111 11.93 -8.01 1.81
C LYS A 111 12.13 -9.41 2.37
N THR A 112 11.10 -10.24 2.30
CA THR A 112 11.15 -11.63 2.76
C THR A 112 11.11 -12.57 1.55
N ILE A 113 11.76 -13.73 1.66
CA ILE A 113 11.71 -14.79 0.64
C ILE A 113 11.34 -16.09 1.35
N GLY A 114 10.07 -16.49 1.25
CA GLY A 114 9.59 -17.70 1.89
C GLY A 114 9.64 -17.62 3.42
N ASP A 115 10.45 -18.47 4.04
CA ASP A 115 10.75 -18.59 5.46
C ASP A 115 11.91 -17.69 5.95
N CYS A 116 12.62 -17.04 5.02
CA CYS A 116 13.75 -16.18 5.31
C CYS A 116 13.36 -14.69 5.33
N VAL A 117 13.95 -13.96 6.28
CA VAL A 117 13.70 -12.53 6.61
C VAL A 117 15.01 -11.79 6.75
#